data_AF-A0A926ATN2-F1
#
_entry.id   AF-A0A926ATN2-F1
#
_cell.length_a   1.000
_cell.length_b   1.000
_cell.length_c   1.000
_cell.angle_alpha   90.00
_cell.angle_beta   90.00
_cell.angle_gamma   90.00
#
_symmetry.space_group_name_H-M   'P 1'
#
loop_
_entity.id
_entity.type
_entity.pdbx_description
1 polymer ?
#
loop_
_entity_poly.entity_id
_entity_poly.type
_entity_poly.pdbx_seq_one_letter_code
_entity_poly.pdbx_strand_id
1 'polypeptide(L)'
;MTKPLLLPVLFALLSLAAPRWLVAADPPVAPVPPEWIKPAFDRGLVTVEFYDQAKEPREYPGWTIFDSDLTYQFDYEFRFREDRQKKYVVTLLPKFSKVELAVRHRIQLPKHLDSPGVWEMWLAQHELEHVGVGAHRRTVMLAEHLVRKVKRVERSANMPNQITKAWVQDAIREEIAPRREALDQLIKANNRSLDKLTGHGSRSLGDRDAFYGQMYLKENLDEMKFPYLSEVLELLDDRDYLAARWESPARKNDKPGK
;
A
#
# COMPACT_ATOMS: atom_id res chain seq x y z
N MET A 1 20.65 -60.41 70.44
CA MET A 1 19.20 -60.71 70.47
C MET A 1 18.45 -59.41 70.66
N THR A 2 17.17 -59.39 70.27
CA THR A 2 16.16 -58.29 70.30
C THR A 2 16.26 -57.19 69.24
N LYS A 3 15.46 -57.35 68.17
CA LYS A 3 14.90 -56.27 67.35
C LYS A 3 13.87 -55.48 68.17
N PRO A 4 13.74 -54.17 67.92
CA PRO A 4 12.50 -53.61 67.34
C PRO A 4 12.82 -52.40 66.41
N LEU A 5 11.94 -51.70 65.69
CA LEU A 5 10.60 -51.85 65.10
C LEU A 5 10.51 -50.80 63.96
N LEU A 6 9.65 -51.03 62.98
CA LEU A 6 9.42 -50.22 61.78
C LEU A 6 8.83 -48.82 62.06
N LEU A 7 9.13 -47.85 61.18
CA LEU A 7 8.18 -46.81 60.78
C LEU A 7 8.28 -46.56 59.25
N PRO A 8 7.18 -46.74 58.49
CA PRO A 8 7.13 -46.38 57.08
C PRO A 8 6.74 -44.90 56.93
N VAL A 9 7.57 -44.13 56.22
CA VAL A 9 7.24 -42.76 55.83
C VAL A 9 6.24 -42.81 54.67
N LEU A 10 5.00 -42.47 54.97
CA LEU A 10 3.88 -42.37 54.04
C LEU A 10 4.04 -41.09 53.20
N PHE A 11 4.53 -41.22 51.95
CA PHE A 11 4.46 -40.12 50.98
C PHE A 11 3.03 -40.00 50.44
N ALA A 12 2.28 -39.02 50.93
CA ALA A 12 0.99 -38.64 50.38
C ALA A 12 1.19 -37.92 49.04
N LEU A 13 1.01 -38.64 47.94
CA LEU A 13 0.82 -38.08 46.60
C LEU A 13 -0.57 -37.40 46.53
N LEU A 14 -0.62 -36.10 46.81
CA LEU A 14 -1.74 -35.25 46.40
C LEU A 14 -1.59 -34.99 44.89
N SER A 15 -2.10 -35.89 44.07
CA SER A 15 -2.41 -35.58 42.67
C SER A 15 -3.61 -34.65 42.64
N LEU A 16 -3.35 -33.35 42.65
CA LEU A 16 -4.32 -32.35 42.23
C LEU A 16 -4.70 -32.65 40.78
N ALA A 17 -5.86 -33.28 40.59
CA ALA A 17 -6.55 -33.35 39.33
C ALA A 17 -6.97 -31.92 38.94
N ALA A 18 -6.06 -31.16 38.32
CA ALA A 18 -6.39 -29.90 37.71
C ALA A 18 -7.36 -30.20 36.54
N PRO A 19 -8.55 -29.59 36.51
CA PRO A 19 -9.47 -29.77 35.41
C PRO A 19 -8.82 -29.22 34.12
N ARG A 20 -8.44 -30.12 33.20
CA ARG A 20 -8.00 -29.82 31.83
C ARG A 20 -9.18 -29.40 30.95
N TRP A 21 -9.90 -28.38 31.38
CA TRP A 21 -11.01 -27.79 30.61
C TRP A 21 -10.78 -26.28 30.43
N LEU A 22 -9.54 -25.89 30.13
CA LEU A 22 -9.32 -24.65 29.40
C LEU A 22 -9.46 -25.00 27.92
N VAL A 23 -10.72 -25.06 27.47
CA VAL A 23 -11.00 -24.92 26.03
C VAL A 23 -10.58 -23.49 25.73
N ALA A 24 -9.39 -23.31 25.16
CA ALA A 24 -9.03 -22.06 24.56
C ALA A 24 -10.14 -21.75 23.56
N ALA A 25 -10.93 -20.71 23.81
CA ALA A 25 -11.91 -20.25 22.86
C ALA A 25 -11.18 -20.06 21.53
N ASP A 26 -11.67 -20.68 20.47
CA ASP A 26 -11.10 -20.49 19.15
C ASP A 26 -10.96 -18.98 18.90
N PRO A 27 -9.83 -18.53 18.36
CA PRO A 27 -9.65 -17.13 18.07
C PRO A 27 -10.83 -16.67 17.20
N PRO A 28 -11.40 -15.47 17.45
CA PRO A 28 -12.51 -14.97 16.66
C PRO A 28 -12.13 -15.06 15.17
N VAL A 29 -12.99 -15.72 14.40
CA VAL A 29 -12.80 -15.86 12.95
C VAL A 29 -12.79 -14.46 12.37
N ALA A 30 -11.67 -14.07 11.75
CA ALA A 30 -11.56 -12.77 11.10
C ALA A 30 -12.70 -12.59 10.08
N PRO A 31 -13.37 -11.43 10.06
CA PRO A 31 -14.51 -11.23 9.17
C PRO A 31 -14.05 -11.27 7.72
N VAL A 32 -14.72 -12.06 6.89
CA VAL A 32 -14.38 -12.24 5.47
C VAL A 32 -14.59 -10.91 4.73
N PRO A 33 -13.56 -10.32 4.11
CA PRO A 33 -13.69 -9.04 3.44
C PRO A 33 -14.63 -9.15 2.22
N PRO A 34 -15.31 -8.06 1.83
CA PRO A 34 -16.11 -8.04 0.61
C PRO A 34 -15.32 -8.44 -0.63
N GLU A 35 -15.95 -9.16 -1.57
CA GLU A 35 -15.29 -9.70 -2.77
C GLU A 35 -14.49 -8.66 -3.54
N TRP A 36 -15.07 -7.47 -3.76
CA TRP A 36 -14.39 -6.40 -4.47
C TRP A 36 -13.05 -6.06 -3.81
N ILE A 37 -12.97 -5.88 -2.49
CA ILE A 37 -11.72 -5.48 -1.84
C ILE A 37 -10.78 -6.66 -1.50
N LYS A 38 -11.27 -7.89 -1.63
CA LYS A 38 -10.56 -9.11 -1.27
C LYS A 38 -9.14 -9.21 -1.86
N PRO A 39 -8.85 -8.81 -3.12
CA PRO A 39 -7.49 -8.86 -3.65
C PRO A 39 -6.48 -7.98 -2.89
N ALA A 40 -6.91 -6.92 -2.19
CA ALA A 40 -6.02 -6.14 -1.35
C ALA A 40 -5.66 -6.89 -0.06
N PHE A 41 -6.63 -7.58 0.54
CA PHE A 41 -6.43 -8.45 1.72
C PHE A 41 -5.56 -9.65 1.38
N ASP A 42 -5.83 -10.34 0.28
CA ASP A 42 -5.09 -11.54 -0.14
C ASP A 42 -3.59 -11.25 -0.39
N ARG A 43 -3.27 -10.02 -0.80
CA ARG A 43 -1.89 -9.56 -1.01
C ARG A 43 -1.21 -9.05 0.27
N GLY A 44 -1.89 -9.07 1.41
CA GLY A 44 -1.37 -8.52 2.66
C GLY A 44 -1.19 -7.00 2.62
N LEU A 45 -1.97 -6.30 1.80
CA LEU A 45 -1.92 -4.83 1.71
C LEU A 45 -2.89 -4.15 2.67
N VAL A 46 -3.67 -4.90 3.44
CA VAL A 46 -4.64 -4.35 4.40
C VAL A 46 -4.47 -5.04 5.75
N THR A 47 -4.32 -4.24 6.79
CA THR A 47 -4.39 -4.69 8.19
C THR A 47 -5.55 -3.98 8.88
N VAL A 48 -6.29 -4.70 9.72
CA VAL A 48 -7.42 -4.16 10.47
C VAL A 48 -7.09 -4.25 11.95
N GLU A 49 -7.21 -3.13 12.66
CA GLU A 49 -7.00 -3.02 14.09
C GLU A 49 -8.26 -2.47 14.76
N PHE A 50 -8.56 -2.99 15.95
CA PHE A 50 -9.70 -2.52 16.74
C PHE A 50 -9.19 -1.79 17.99
N TYR A 51 -9.66 -0.56 18.21
CA TYR A 51 -9.19 0.30 19.30
C TYR A 51 -10.30 0.57 20.34
N ASP A 52 -9.89 0.84 21.58
CA ASP A 52 -10.78 1.17 22.68
C ASP A 52 -11.12 2.68 22.65
N GLN A 53 -12.29 3.02 22.11
CA GLN A 53 -12.73 4.40 21.94
C GLN A 53 -12.85 5.18 23.25
N ALA A 54 -13.06 4.50 24.38
CA ALA A 54 -13.11 5.15 25.69
C ALA A 54 -11.72 5.61 26.18
N LYS A 55 -10.65 4.94 25.73
CA LYS A 55 -9.26 5.26 26.08
C LYS A 55 -8.59 6.18 25.07
N GLU A 56 -8.91 5.98 23.80
CA GLU A 56 -8.39 6.76 22.67
C GLU A 56 -9.56 7.43 21.93
N PRO A 57 -10.16 8.48 22.52
CA PRO A 57 -11.20 9.24 21.83
C PRO A 57 -10.60 9.91 20.59
N ARG A 58 -11.30 9.79 19.47
CA ARG A 58 -10.94 10.38 18.17
C ARG A 58 -12.09 11.22 17.67
N GLU A 59 -11.78 12.21 16.84
CA GLU A 59 -12.78 13.06 16.18
C GLU A 59 -13.72 12.23 15.29
N TYR A 60 -13.17 11.23 14.60
CA TYR A 60 -13.92 10.29 13.76
C TYR A 60 -13.70 8.84 14.24
N PRO A 61 -14.73 7.98 14.19
CA PRO A 61 -14.68 6.65 14.77
C PRO A 61 -13.90 5.62 13.93
N GLY A 62 -13.69 5.86 12.63
CA GLY A 62 -12.91 4.99 11.75
C GLY A 62 -11.80 5.80 11.11
N TRP A 63 -10.61 5.21 10.96
CA TRP A 63 -9.48 5.82 10.24
C TRP A 63 -8.76 4.79 9.37
N THR A 64 -8.37 5.22 8.18
CA THR A 64 -7.50 4.47 7.28
C THR A 64 -6.22 5.23 7.01
N ILE A 65 -5.10 4.65 7.44
CA ILE A 65 -3.75 5.18 7.18
C ILE A 65 -3.16 4.38 6.03
N PHE A 66 -2.45 5.01 5.11
CA PHE A 66 -1.74 4.32 4.05
C PHE A 66 -0.25 4.66 4.01
N ASP A 67 0.53 3.73 3.48
CA ASP A 67 1.94 3.88 3.13
C ASP A 67 2.17 3.29 1.73
N SER A 68 2.87 4.04 0.88
CA SER A 68 3.20 3.60 -0.48
C SER A 68 4.65 3.16 -0.56
N ASP A 69 4.91 2.03 -1.19
CA ASP A 69 6.24 1.51 -1.45
C ASP A 69 6.42 1.31 -2.96
N LEU A 70 7.21 2.20 -3.56
CA LEU A 70 7.54 2.17 -4.98
C LEU A 70 8.90 1.51 -5.17
N THR A 71 8.89 0.26 -5.58
CA THR A 71 10.10 -0.51 -5.87
C THR A 71 10.36 -0.56 -7.36
N TYR A 72 11.63 -0.50 -7.75
CA TYR A 72 12.01 -0.54 -9.16
C TYR A 72 13.40 -1.15 -9.35
N GLN A 73 13.60 -1.74 -10.53
CA GLN A 73 14.88 -2.25 -11.01
C GLN A 73 15.18 -1.64 -12.36
N PHE A 74 16.44 -1.29 -12.59
CA PHE A 74 16.89 -0.69 -13.82
C PHE A 74 18.33 -1.07 -14.16
N ASP A 75 18.59 -1.17 -15.45
CA ASP A 75 19.93 -1.06 -16.02
C ASP A 75 20.17 0.38 -16.46
N TYR A 76 21.41 0.76 -16.73
CA TYR A 76 21.72 2.10 -17.21
C TYR A 76 22.91 2.12 -18.17
N GLU A 77 22.83 3.04 -19.12
CA GLU A 77 23.98 3.54 -19.87
C GLU A 77 24.31 4.94 -19.36
N PHE A 78 25.58 5.35 -19.46
CA PHE A 78 25.94 6.72 -19.15
C PHE A 78 26.97 7.27 -20.12
N ARG A 79 26.93 8.58 -20.31
CA ARG A 79 27.93 9.37 -21.04
C ARG A 79 28.28 10.56 -20.17
N PHE A 80 29.51 11.03 -20.26
CA PHE A 80 29.87 12.29 -19.61
C PHE A 80 30.62 13.20 -20.56
N ARG A 81 30.48 14.50 -20.33
CA ARG A 81 31.26 15.55 -20.99
C ARG A 81 31.80 16.50 -19.93
N GLU A 82 32.98 17.03 -20.19
CA GLU A 82 33.53 18.11 -19.35
C GLU A 82 32.87 19.44 -19.74
N ASP A 83 32.48 20.22 -18.74
CA ASP A 83 31.95 21.57 -18.91
C ASP A 83 33.07 22.62 -18.85
N ARG A 84 32.71 23.90 -19.06
CA ARG A 84 33.68 25.01 -19.05
C ARG A 84 34.34 25.25 -17.68
N GLN A 85 33.80 24.69 -16.60
CA GLN A 85 34.31 24.80 -15.23
C GLN A 85 35.12 23.56 -14.80
N LYS A 86 35.49 22.67 -15.74
CA LYS A 86 36.14 21.38 -15.47
C LYS A 86 35.28 20.46 -14.58
N LYS A 87 33.96 20.62 -14.61
CA LYS A 87 33.02 19.65 -14.02
C LYS A 87 32.55 18.69 -15.10
N TYR A 88 32.17 17.49 -14.68
CA TYR A 88 31.65 16.48 -15.59
C TYR A 88 30.13 16.48 -15.53
N VAL A 89 29.48 16.80 -16.64
CA VAL A 89 28.04 16.60 -16.80
C VAL A 89 27.83 15.15 -17.23
N VAL A 90 27.22 14.35 -16.36
CA VAL A 90 26.92 12.94 -16.61
C VAL A 90 25.47 12.83 -17.04
N THR A 91 25.23 12.27 -18.22
CA THR A 91 23.91 11.91 -18.72
C THR A 91 23.69 10.41 -18.51
N LEU A 92 22.74 10.07 -17.65
CA LEU A 92 22.28 8.71 -17.39
C LEU A 92 21.05 8.40 -18.26
N LEU A 93 21.03 7.20 -18.83
CA LEU A 93 19.93 6.68 -19.64
C LEU A 93 19.43 5.38 -18.97
N PRO A 94 18.55 5.47 -17.96
CA PRO A 94 18.03 4.30 -17.26
C PRO A 94 17.06 3.51 -18.15
N LYS A 95 17.05 2.19 -17.99
CA LYS A 95 16.11 1.26 -18.61
C LYS A 95 15.47 0.43 -17.49
N PHE A 96 14.25 0.81 -17.10
CA PHE A 96 13.52 0.14 -16.02
C PHE A 96 12.99 -1.22 -16.47
N SER A 97 13.47 -2.30 -15.85
CA SER A 97 13.01 -3.67 -16.10
C SER A 97 11.81 -4.02 -15.23
N LYS A 98 11.75 -3.48 -14.01
CA LYS A 98 10.69 -3.74 -13.03
C LYS A 98 10.27 -2.44 -12.35
N VAL A 99 8.96 -2.23 -12.20
CA VAL A 99 8.37 -1.15 -11.40
C VAL A 99 7.15 -1.72 -10.71
N GLU A 100 7.08 -1.64 -9.39
CA GLU A 100 5.96 -2.10 -8.58
C GLU A 100 5.60 -1.03 -7.55
N LEU A 101 4.32 -0.69 -7.47
CA LEU A 101 3.76 0.13 -6.40
C LEU A 101 2.90 -0.75 -5.50
N ALA A 102 3.29 -0.85 -4.23
CA ALA A 102 2.46 -1.42 -3.18
C ALA A 102 1.90 -0.29 -2.30
N VAL A 103 0.59 -0.21 -2.14
CA VAL A 103 -0.04 0.73 -1.20
C VAL A 103 -0.63 -0.07 -0.06
N ARG A 104 0.04 -0.05 1.09
CA ARG A 104 -0.40 -0.74 2.31
C ARG A 104 -1.33 0.17 3.08
N HIS A 105 -2.37 -0.42 3.65
CA HIS A 105 -3.40 0.27 4.41
C HIS A 105 -3.55 -0.36 5.79
N ARG A 106 -3.75 0.50 6.79
CA ARG A 106 -4.11 0.12 8.14
C ARG A 106 -5.43 0.79 8.50
N ILE A 107 -6.46 -0.03 8.60
CA ILE A 107 -7.80 0.36 9.03
C ILE A 107 -7.86 0.24 10.55
N GLN A 108 -8.34 1.29 11.21
CA GLN A 108 -8.56 1.32 12.66
C GLN A 108 -10.03 1.59 12.93
N LEU A 109 -10.70 0.65 13.59
CA LEU A 109 -12.13 0.71 13.90
C LEU A 109 -12.38 0.60 15.41
N PRO A 110 -13.52 1.08 15.94
CA PRO A 110 -13.84 0.94 17.35
C PRO A 110 -14.06 -0.53 17.72
N LYS A 111 -13.60 -0.94 18.90
CA LYS A 111 -13.68 -2.33 19.37
C LYS A 111 -15.09 -2.92 19.42
N HIS A 112 -16.12 -2.10 19.62
CA HIS A 112 -17.51 -2.59 19.61
C HIS A 112 -17.97 -3.04 18.21
N LEU A 113 -17.19 -2.75 17.16
CA LEU A 113 -17.41 -3.22 15.80
C LEU A 113 -16.70 -4.53 15.48
N ASP A 114 -15.86 -5.05 16.38
CA ASP A 114 -15.16 -6.33 16.21
C ASP A 114 -16.17 -7.49 16.26
N SER A 115 -16.80 -7.73 15.11
CA SER A 115 -17.89 -8.66 14.94
C SER A 115 -17.88 -9.22 13.51
N PRO A 116 -18.48 -10.41 13.28
CA PRO A 116 -18.54 -11.00 11.95
C PRO A 116 -19.22 -10.11 10.90
N GLY A 117 -20.16 -9.25 11.31
CA GLY A 117 -20.91 -8.34 10.44
C GLY A 117 -20.28 -6.96 10.23
N VAL A 118 -19.03 -6.73 10.67
CA VAL A 118 -18.38 -5.40 10.62
C VAL A 118 -18.44 -4.78 9.22
N TRP A 119 -18.27 -5.57 8.18
CA TRP A 119 -18.25 -5.09 6.80
C TRP A 119 -19.62 -4.65 6.28
N GLU A 120 -20.72 -4.96 6.95
CA GLU A 120 -22.05 -4.46 6.56
C GLU A 120 -22.29 -3.01 7.03
N MET A 121 -21.42 -2.51 7.92
CA MET A 121 -21.55 -1.18 8.49
C MET A 121 -20.98 -0.11 7.55
N TRP A 122 -21.69 1.01 7.43
CA TRP A 122 -21.28 2.13 6.57
C TRP A 122 -19.90 2.66 6.91
N LEU A 123 -19.57 2.75 8.21
CA LEU A 123 -18.24 3.18 8.64
C LEU A 123 -17.15 2.23 8.11
N ALA A 124 -17.32 0.92 8.25
CA ALA A 124 -16.33 -0.04 7.76
C ALA A 124 -16.25 -0.06 6.24
N GLN A 125 -17.38 0.08 5.53
CA GLN A 125 -17.39 0.24 4.07
C GLN A 125 -16.62 1.50 3.64
N HIS A 126 -16.80 2.61 4.34
CA HIS A 126 -16.07 3.86 4.09
C HIS A 126 -14.55 3.67 4.27
N GLU A 127 -14.11 3.00 5.33
CA GLU A 127 -12.69 2.69 5.51
C GLU A 127 -12.14 1.77 4.40
N LEU A 128 -12.93 0.78 3.96
CA LEU A 128 -12.57 -0.03 2.79
C LEU A 128 -12.49 0.81 1.51
N GLU A 129 -13.32 1.84 1.38
CA GLU A 129 -13.30 2.72 0.21
C GLU A 129 -12.03 3.59 0.16
N HIS A 130 -11.43 3.91 1.30
CA HIS A 130 -10.08 4.50 1.36
C HIS A 130 -9.00 3.53 0.86
N VAL A 131 -9.09 2.24 1.22
CA VAL A 131 -8.24 1.20 0.60
C VAL A 131 -8.47 1.15 -0.92
N GLY A 132 -9.74 1.31 -1.31
CA GLY A 132 -10.21 1.63 -2.65
C GLY A 132 -9.37 2.69 -3.37
N VAL A 133 -9.16 3.84 -2.76
CA VAL A 133 -8.39 4.90 -3.43
C VAL A 133 -6.94 4.47 -3.69
N GLY A 134 -6.26 3.87 -2.69
CA GLY A 134 -4.84 3.53 -2.82
C GLY A 134 -4.56 2.32 -3.72
N ALA A 135 -5.39 1.29 -3.63
CA ALA A 135 -5.14 0.00 -4.31
C ALA A 135 -5.70 -0.07 -5.74
N HIS A 136 -6.27 1.02 -6.27
CA HIS A 136 -6.83 1.06 -7.62
C HIS A 136 -5.77 0.74 -8.69
N ARG A 137 -6.12 -0.07 -9.69
CA ARG A 137 -5.17 -0.48 -10.75
C ARG A 137 -4.57 0.71 -11.51
N ARG A 138 -5.36 1.76 -11.75
CA ARG A 138 -4.88 3.00 -12.39
C ARG A 138 -3.77 3.71 -11.61
N THR A 139 -3.77 3.67 -10.27
CA THR A 139 -2.67 4.20 -9.45
C THR A 139 -1.35 3.50 -9.77
N VAL A 140 -1.40 2.16 -9.90
CA VAL A 140 -0.24 1.35 -10.25
C VAL A 140 0.23 1.65 -11.68
N MET A 141 -0.70 1.77 -12.64
CA MET A 141 -0.37 2.11 -14.03
C MET A 141 0.24 3.52 -14.15
N LEU A 142 -0.27 4.50 -13.41
CA LEU A 142 0.32 5.84 -13.32
C LEU A 142 1.75 5.77 -12.81
N ALA A 143 2.00 5.02 -11.73
CA ALA A 143 3.33 4.85 -11.17
C ALA A 143 4.30 4.19 -12.16
N GLU A 144 3.89 3.08 -12.78
CA GLU A 144 4.66 2.39 -13.82
C GLU A 144 5.02 3.33 -14.97
N HIS A 145 4.05 4.10 -15.46
CA HIS A 145 4.24 5.05 -16.56
C HIS A 145 5.19 6.18 -16.20
N LEU A 146 4.97 6.84 -15.06
CA LEU A 146 5.79 7.97 -14.60
C LEU A 146 7.26 7.58 -14.39
N VAL A 147 7.51 6.42 -13.79
CA VAL A 147 8.87 5.90 -13.61
C VAL A 147 9.52 5.64 -14.98
N ARG A 148 8.79 5.00 -15.90
CA ARG A 148 9.29 4.70 -17.25
C ARG A 148 9.48 5.94 -18.14
N LYS A 149 8.85 7.08 -17.81
CA LYS A 149 9.08 8.37 -18.49
C LYS A 149 10.40 9.03 -18.09
N VAL A 150 11.06 8.60 -17.02
CA VAL A 150 12.43 9.03 -16.69
C VAL A 150 13.40 8.38 -17.68
N LYS A 151 13.59 9.01 -18.85
CA LYS A 151 14.44 8.50 -19.94
C LYS A 151 15.87 9.03 -19.90
N ARG A 152 16.08 10.17 -19.24
CA ARG A 152 17.36 10.88 -19.19
C ARG A 152 17.46 11.60 -17.85
N VAL A 153 18.57 11.39 -17.15
CA VAL A 153 18.91 12.13 -15.92
C VAL A 153 20.26 12.78 -16.13
N GLU A 154 20.35 14.09 -15.86
CA GLU A 154 21.60 14.82 -15.93
C GLU A 154 22.04 15.22 -14.54
N ARG A 155 23.27 14.87 -14.18
CA ARG A 155 23.85 15.21 -12.88
C ARG A 155 25.33 15.52 -13.02
N SER A 156 25.78 16.54 -12.30
CA SER A 156 27.18 16.94 -12.32
C SER A 156 28.02 16.12 -11.34
N ALA A 157 29.23 15.76 -11.74
CA ALA A 157 30.27 15.15 -10.92
C ALA A 157 31.55 15.99 -11.00
N ASN A 158 32.32 16.06 -9.91
CA ASN A 158 33.59 16.79 -9.90
C ASN A 158 34.70 15.99 -10.59
N MET A 159 34.64 14.66 -10.51
CA MET A 159 35.62 13.76 -11.12
C MET A 159 34.93 12.50 -11.65
N PRO A 160 35.43 11.86 -12.73
CA PRO A 160 34.80 10.67 -13.31
C PRO A 160 34.77 9.48 -12.36
N ASN A 161 35.76 9.35 -11.48
CA ASN A 161 35.83 8.28 -10.49
C ASN A 161 34.74 8.35 -9.40
N GLN A 162 34.00 9.46 -9.30
CA GLN A 162 32.86 9.59 -8.39
C GLN A 162 31.59 8.90 -8.91
N ILE A 163 31.55 8.54 -10.20
CA ILE A 163 30.40 7.93 -10.86
C ILE A 163 30.34 6.44 -10.49
N THR A 164 29.92 6.18 -9.26
CA THR A 164 29.73 4.83 -8.72
C THR A 164 28.28 4.35 -8.92
N LYS A 165 28.02 3.06 -8.70
CA LYS A 165 26.65 2.51 -8.72
C LYS A 165 25.74 3.24 -7.71
N ALA A 166 26.24 3.52 -6.51
CA ALA A 166 25.47 4.25 -5.49
C ALA A 166 25.14 5.67 -5.96
N TRP A 167 26.10 6.37 -6.58
CA TRP A 167 25.88 7.71 -7.14
C TRP A 167 24.79 7.71 -8.23
N VAL A 168 24.81 6.70 -9.11
CA VAL A 168 23.77 6.53 -10.15
C VAL A 168 22.41 6.23 -9.52
N GLN A 169 22.35 5.33 -8.53
CA GLN A 169 21.13 5.03 -7.80
C GLN A 169 20.56 6.27 -7.10
N ASP A 170 21.41 7.11 -6.51
CA ASP A 170 21.01 8.37 -5.90
C ASP A 170 20.41 9.33 -6.93
N ALA A 171 21.05 9.47 -8.10
CA ALA A 171 20.57 10.35 -9.17
C ALA A 171 19.19 9.91 -9.70
N ILE A 172 19.01 8.61 -9.95
CA ILE A 172 17.71 8.08 -10.37
C ILE A 172 16.67 8.24 -9.25
N ARG A 173 17.03 7.98 -8.00
CA ARG A 173 16.12 8.14 -6.86
C ARG A 173 15.65 9.57 -6.68
N GLU A 174 16.51 10.57 -6.87
CA GLU A 174 16.15 11.99 -6.83
C GLU A 174 15.09 12.35 -7.89
N GLU A 175 15.10 11.70 -9.05
CA GLU A 175 14.08 11.89 -10.10
C GLU A 175 12.77 11.13 -9.84
N ILE A 176 12.86 9.96 -9.19
CA ILE A 176 11.69 9.13 -8.88
C ILE A 176 10.96 9.61 -7.62
N ALA A 177 11.67 10.15 -6.63
CA ALA A 177 11.09 10.62 -5.38
C ALA A 177 9.92 11.61 -5.54
N PRO A 178 10.04 12.71 -6.33
CA PRO A 178 8.93 13.65 -6.48
C PRO A 178 7.74 13.05 -7.26
N ARG A 179 7.97 12.05 -8.12
CA ARG A 179 6.90 11.30 -8.80
C ARG A 179 6.11 10.43 -7.83
N ARG A 180 6.80 9.73 -6.92
CA ARG A 180 6.16 9.01 -5.81
C ARG A 180 5.37 9.96 -4.93
N GLU A 181 5.96 11.09 -4.54
CA GLU A 181 5.28 12.09 -3.71
C GLU A 181 4.00 12.62 -4.39
N ALA A 182 4.05 12.90 -5.70
CA ALA A 182 2.87 13.33 -6.44
C ALA A 182 1.75 12.27 -6.42
N LEU A 183 2.08 10.99 -6.50
CA LEU A 183 1.11 9.89 -6.35
C LEU A 183 0.53 9.83 -4.94
N ASP A 184 1.35 10.01 -3.91
CA ASP A 184 0.87 10.04 -2.52
C ASP A 184 -0.06 11.23 -2.27
N GLN A 185 0.25 12.39 -2.86
CA GLN A 185 -0.61 13.57 -2.77
C GLN A 185 -1.93 13.36 -3.53
N LEU A 186 -1.90 12.67 -4.67
CA LEU A 186 -3.10 12.29 -5.41
C LEU A 186 -4.00 11.35 -4.59
N ILE A 187 -3.44 10.30 -3.97
CA ILE A 187 -4.18 9.40 -3.08
C ILE A 187 -4.78 10.18 -1.90
N LYS A 188 -3.99 11.07 -1.25
CA LYS A 188 -4.48 11.92 -0.15
C LYS A 188 -5.62 12.84 -0.61
N ALA A 189 -5.52 13.44 -1.79
CA ALA A 189 -6.56 14.32 -2.32
C ALA A 189 -7.86 13.56 -2.59
N ASN A 190 -7.76 12.39 -3.23
CA ASN A 190 -8.90 11.51 -3.47
C ASN A 190 -9.55 11.01 -2.17
N ASN A 191 -8.75 10.65 -1.15
CA ASN A 191 -9.27 10.30 0.18
C ASN A 191 -10.04 11.45 0.83
N ARG A 192 -9.52 12.68 0.77
CA ARG A 192 -10.27 13.86 1.26
C ARG A 192 -11.56 14.11 0.49
N SER A 193 -11.57 13.86 -0.81
CA SER A 193 -12.80 13.94 -1.62
C SER A 193 -13.81 12.88 -1.19
N LEU A 194 -13.36 11.64 -0.93
CA LEU A 194 -14.20 10.56 -0.39
C LEU A 194 -14.79 10.93 0.98
N ASP A 195 -13.96 11.43 1.90
CA ASP A 195 -14.38 11.94 3.21
C ASP A 195 -15.49 12.99 3.08
N LYS A 196 -15.27 13.99 2.23
CA LYS A 196 -16.24 15.07 2.00
C LYS A 196 -17.55 14.55 1.40
N LEU A 197 -17.47 13.62 0.44
CA LEU A 197 -18.63 13.05 -0.22
C LEU A 197 -19.45 12.18 0.73
N THR A 198 -18.81 11.41 1.60
CA THR A 198 -19.48 10.47 2.52
C THR A 198 -19.74 11.07 3.91
N GLY A 199 -19.26 12.29 4.16
CA GLY A 199 -19.29 12.90 5.48
C GLY A 199 -18.59 12.02 6.52
N HIS A 200 -17.35 11.60 6.22
CA HIS A 200 -16.54 10.68 7.03
C HIS A 200 -17.29 9.37 7.35
N GLY A 201 -17.90 8.75 6.34
CA GLY A 201 -18.64 7.49 6.50
C GLY A 201 -20.02 7.60 7.15
N SER A 202 -20.56 8.81 7.34
CA SER A 202 -21.93 9.01 7.82
C SER A 202 -23.01 8.64 6.80
N ARG A 203 -22.65 8.52 5.52
CA ARG A 203 -23.51 8.03 4.43
C ARG A 203 -22.72 7.23 3.40
N SER A 204 -23.45 6.42 2.63
CA SER A 204 -22.90 5.66 1.51
C SER A 204 -22.32 6.56 0.41
N LEU A 205 -21.26 6.10 -0.24
CA LEU A 205 -20.68 6.70 -1.45
C LEU A 205 -21.63 6.64 -2.66
N GLY A 206 -22.61 5.73 -2.65
CA GLY A 206 -23.49 5.50 -3.79
C GLY A 206 -22.78 4.73 -4.90
N ASP A 207 -22.60 5.35 -6.06
CA ASP A 207 -21.93 4.73 -7.21
C ASP A 207 -20.40 4.76 -7.05
N ARG A 208 -19.87 3.72 -6.41
CA ARG A 208 -18.44 3.52 -6.17
C ARG A 208 -17.63 3.45 -7.46
N ASP A 209 -18.14 2.80 -8.49
CA ASP A 209 -17.43 2.63 -9.76
C ASP A 209 -17.33 3.95 -10.52
N ALA A 210 -18.37 4.78 -10.47
CA ALA A 210 -18.33 6.13 -11.01
C ALA A 210 -17.31 6.99 -10.25
N PHE A 211 -17.30 6.94 -8.92
CA PHE A 211 -16.31 7.67 -8.10
C PHE A 211 -14.88 7.28 -8.48
N TYR A 212 -14.54 5.99 -8.46
CA TYR A 212 -13.19 5.54 -8.83
C TYR A 212 -12.85 5.75 -10.31
N GLY A 213 -13.87 5.70 -11.17
CA GLY A 213 -13.78 6.06 -12.58
C GLY A 213 -13.22 7.47 -12.77
N GLN A 214 -13.74 8.44 -12.00
CA GLN A 214 -13.43 9.86 -12.13
C GLN A 214 -12.06 10.24 -11.55
N MET A 215 -11.60 9.61 -10.48
CA MET A 215 -10.37 9.97 -9.75
C MET A 215 -9.11 10.06 -10.62
N TYR A 216 -9.09 9.36 -11.75
CA TYR A 216 -7.91 9.19 -12.59
C TYR A 216 -8.11 9.68 -14.03
N LEU A 217 -9.19 10.42 -14.27
CA LEU A 217 -9.43 11.11 -15.54
C LEU A 217 -8.60 12.38 -15.63
N LYS A 218 -8.41 12.86 -16.85
CA LYS A 218 -7.65 14.07 -17.14
C LYS A 218 -8.17 15.27 -16.36
N GLU A 219 -9.48 15.43 -16.30
CA GLU A 219 -10.16 16.56 -15.64
C GLU A 219 -9.87 16.56 -14.14
N ASN A 220 -9.94 15.39 -13.49
CA ASN A 220 -9.67 15.28 -12.06
C ASN A 220 -8.18 15.46 -11.75
N LEU A 221 -7.28 14.92 -12.59
CA LEU A 221 -5.84 15.14 -12.42
C LEU A 221 -5.47 16.62 -12.59
N ASP A 222 -6.14 17.33 -13.50
CA ASP A 222 -5.97 18.78 -13.70
C ASP A 222 -6.51 19.58 -12.50
N GLU A 223 -7.71 19.26 -12.02
CA GLU A 223 -8.31 19.87 -10.83
C GLU A 223 -7.42 19.70 -9.58
N MET A 224 -6.84 18.50 -9.42
CA MET A 224 -5.90 18.19 -8.34
C MET A 224 -4.50 18.76 -8.57
N LYS A 225 -4.27 19.49 -9.68
CA LYS A 225 -2.99 20.09 -10.05
C LYS A 225 -1.85 19.06 -10.09
N PHE A 226 -2.13 17.89 -10.65
CA PHE A 226 -1.15 16.82 -10.73
C PHE A 226 0.08 17.26 -11.54
N PRO A 227 1.28 17.33 -10.93
CA PRO A 227 2.43 18.02 -11.54
C PRO A 227 2.97 17.33 -12.79
N TYR A 228 2.61 16.07 -13.01
CA TYR A 228 3.04 15.26 -14.15
C TYR A 228 1.90 15.01 -15.16
N LEU A 229 0.85 15.83 -15.16
CA LEU A 229 -0.30 15.65 -16.07
C LEU A 229 0.14 15.54 -17.54
N SER A 230 1.07 16.38 -17.99
CA SER A 230 1.58 16.35 -19.37
C SER A 230 2.32 15.06 -19.71
N GLU A 231 2.99 14.42 -18.73
CA GLU A 231 3.71 13.16 -18.94
C GLU A 231 2.75 11.96 -19.07
N VAL A 232 1.56 12.05 -18.47
CA VAL A 232 0.59 10.94 -18.42
C VAL A 232 -0.51 11.03 -19.48
N LEU A 233 -0.61 12.10 -20.28
CA LEU A 233 -1.69 12.23 -21.28
C LEU A 233 -1.83 11.02 -22.19
N GLU A 234 -0.72 10.48 -22.69
CA GLU A 234 -0.69 9.25 -23.50
C GLU A 234 -1.29 8.04 -22.78
N LEU A 235 -1.05 7.92 -21.47
CA LEU A 235 -1.64 6.86 -20.66
C LEU A 235 -3.14 7.05 -20.45
N LEU A 236 -3.61 8.29 -20.35
CA LEU A 236 -5.03 8.57 -20.13
C LEU A 236 -5.89 8.19 -21.35
N ASP A 237 -5.29 8.20 -22.53
CA ASP A 237 -5.91 7.74 -23.78
C ASP A 237 -5.78 6.22 -23.98
N ASP A 238 -5.03 5.52 -23.13
CA ASP A 238 -4.83 4.07 -23.23
C ASP A 238 -6.11 3.30 -22.86
N ARG A 239 -6.50 2.37 -23.74
CA ARG A 239 -7.73 1.59 -23.56
C ARG A 239 -7.67 0.71 -22.30
N ASP A 240 -6.53 0.11 -22.01
CA ASP A 240 -6.39 -0.76 -20.85
C ASP A 240 -6.43 0.08 -19.56
N TYR A 241 -5.92 1.31 -19.57
CA TYR A 241 -6.04 2.27 -18.49
C TYR A 241 -7.49 2.69 -18.24
N LEU A 242 -8.23 3.04 -19.29
CA LEU A 242 -9.64 3.41 -19.19
C LEU A 242 -10.50 2.23 -18.76
N ALA A 243 -10.18 1.02 -19.20
CA ALA A 243 -10.87 -0.21 -18.79
C ALA A 243 -10.44 -0.73 -17.41
N ALA A 244 -9.33 -0.24 -16.85
CA ALA A 244 -8.80 -0.71 -15.58
C ALA A 244 -9.82 -0.52 -14.45
N ARG A 245 -10.23 -1.64 -13.86
CA ARG A 245 -11.10 -1.70 -12.69
C ARG A 245 -10.30 -2.10 -11.44
N TRP A 246 -11.05 -2.21 -10.36
CA TRP A 246 -10.61 -2.72 -9.07
C TRP A 246 -9.91 -4.08 -9.15
N GLU A 247 -10.31 -4.87 -10.15
CA GLU A 247 -9.71 -6.16 -10.46
C GLU A 247 -9.19 -6.16 -11.89
N SER A 248 -7.88 -6.27 -12.03
CA SER A 248 -7.41 -7.33 -12.91
C SER A 248 -6.25 -7.99 -12.19
N PRO A 249 -6.32 -9.32 -11.93
CA PRO A 249 -5.11 -10.05 -11.60
C PRO A 249 -4.06 -9.65 -12.64
N ALA A 250 -2.84 -9.37 -12.17
CA ALA A 250 -1.70 -9.12 -13.04
C ALA A 250 -1.79 -10.12 -14.20
N ARG A 251 -1.82 -9.62 -15.46
CA ARG A 251 -1.84 -10.48 -16.65
C ARG A 251 -0.85 -11.61 -16.38
N LYS A 252 -1.35 -12.84 -16.20
CA LYS A 252 -0.50 -14.02 -16.18
C LYS A 252 0.22 -13.97 -17.51
N ASN A 253 1.50 -13.59 -17.49
CA ASN A 253 2.42 -13.52 -18.62
C ASN A 253 1.85 -14.17 -19.88
N ASP A 254 1.16 -13.38 -20.72
CA ASP A 254 0.96 -13.75 -22.11
C ASP A 254 2.36 -13.71 -22.71
N LYS A 255 3.03 -14.86 -22.67
CA LYS A 255 4.17 -15.09 -23.54
C LYS A 255 3.63 -14.91 -24.96
N PRO A 256 4.17 -14.01 -25.78
CA PRO A 256 3.92 -14.09 -27.20
C PRO A 256 4.43 -15.47 -27.64
N GLY A 257 3.50 -16.35 -28.03
CA GLY A 257 3.83 -17.56 -28.74
C GLY A 257 4.68 -17.16 -29.95
N LYS A 258 5.88 -17.72 -30.02
CA LYS A 258 6.78 -17.61 -31.16
C LYS A 258 6.11 -18.10 -32.44
#